data_AF-A0A6N4VHD5-F1
#
_entry.id   AF-A0A6N4VHD5-F1
#
_cell.length_a   1.000
_cell.length_b   1.000
_cell.length_c   1.000
_cell.angle_alpha   90.00
_cell.angle_beta   90.00
_cell.angle_gamma   90.00
#
_symmetry.space_group_name_H-M   'P 1'
#
loop_
_entity.id
_entity.type
_entity.pdbx_description
1 polymer ?
#
loop_
_entity_poly.entity_id
_entity_poly.type
_entity_poly.pdbx_seq_one_letter_code
_entity_poly.pdbx_strand_id
1 'polypeptide(L)'
;MELTLQRIGAWAGTVMILLYGTSFSGIAQLFPPLSPVSSADEIAAFFTDHKLWVRFGVSGALLSAALALPFLATIVLRIRRAEGRFGMLSMTQLMAATVFVPALIFPQFFLGVAAYRPEQRSAELTQALNDVFWLWFIGIVGTIIVQNVTLAIAAFVDQGDPPTFPRWYGYLNLWVAILSLPGCVVVVFNDGPLAWNGVFAFYIPGLVLVIWLFSTTAVMLKSIKAEQAALAPA
;
A
#
# COMPACT_ATOMS: atom_id res chain seq x y z
N MET A 1 21.44 17.11 -7.49
CA MET A 1 20.77 17.03 -6.18
C MET A 1 19.37 16.42 -6.31
N GLU A 2 18.47 17.01 -7.09
CA GLU A 2 17.08 16.53 -7.26
C GLU A 2 16.95 15.05 -7.65
N LEU A 3 17.67 14.60 -8.69
CA LEU A 3 17.65 13.19 -9.11
C LEU A 3 18.19 12.23 -8.05
N THR A 4 19.08 12.69 -7.16
CA THR A 4 19.56 11.90 -6.03
C THR A 4 18.45 11.70 -5.00
N LEU A 5 17.67 12.74 -4.70
CA LEU A 5 16.53 12.66 -3.79
C LEU A 5 15.42 11.75 -4.35
N GLN A 6 15.11 11.85 -5.64
CA GLN A 6 14.18 10.93 -6.31
C GLN A 6 14.64 9.47 -6.25
N ARG A 7 15.96 9.22 -6.33
CA ARG A 7 16.50 7.86 -6.18
C ARG A 7 16.29 7.31 -4.77
N ILE A 8 16.51 8.13 -3.75
CA ILE A 8 16.25 7.78 -2.35
C ILE A 8 14.76 7.51 -2.17
N GLY A 9 13.89 8.37 -2.71
CA GLY A 9 12.45 8.19 -2.66
C GLY A 9 11.98 6.92 -3.36
N ALA A 10 12.55 6.56 -4.52
CA ALA A 10 12.25 5.31 -5.20
C ALA A 10 12.54 4.08 -4.31
N TRP A 11 13.70 4.07 -3.63
CA TRP A 11 14.04 2.97 -2.70
C TRP A 11 13.20 2.97 -1.43
N ALA A 12 12.69 4.12 -0.99
CA ALA A 12 11.89 4.22 0.22
C ALA A 12 10.65 3.32 0.18
N GLY A 13 10.02 3.12 -0.98
CA GLY A 13 8.87 2.20 -1.12
C GLY A 13 9.26 0.74 -0.91
N THR A 14 10.41 0.31 -1.44
CA THR A 14 10.94 -1.04 -1.22
C THR A 14 11.31 -1.27 0.24
N VAL A 15 11.99 -0.31 0.87
CA VAL A 15 12.31 -0.39 2.30
C VAL A 15 11.04 -0.40 3.13
N MET A 16 10.07 0.45 2.79
CA MET A 16 8.77 0.52 3.44
C MET A 16 8.05 -0.83 3.43
N ILE A 17 7.88 -1.46 2.26
CA ILE A 17 7.09 -2.72 2.19
C ILE A 17 7.76 -3.87 2.92
N LEU A 18 9.10 -3.93 2.92
CA LEU A 18 9.84 -4.94 3.67
C LEU A 18 9.68 -4.74 5.19
N LEU A 19 9.82 -3.50 5.67
CA LEU A 19 9.66 -3.18 7.09
C LEU A 19 8.21 -3.32 7.54
N TYR A 20 7.27 -2.81 6.75
CA TYR A 20 5.83 -2.89 7.04
C TYR A 20 5.37 -4.34 7.02
N GLY A 21 5.70 -5.10 5.97
CA GLY A 21 5.37 -6.53 5.87
C GLY A 21 5.98 -7.35 6.99
N THR A 22 7.25 -7.11 7.35
CA THR A 22 7.88 -7.79 8.50
C THR A 22 7.19 -7.44 9.81
N SER A 23 6.86 -6.18 10.02
CA SER A 23 6.20 -5.72 11.27
C SER A 23 4.77 -6.25 11.37
N PHE A 24 4.01 -6.17 10.29
CA PHE A 24 2.60 -6.55 10.22
C PHE A 24 2.41 -8.08 10.16
N SER A 25 3.05 -8.75 9.20
CA SER A 25 2.86 -10.18 8.97
C SER A 25 3.73 -11.04 9.87
N GLY A 26 4.97 -10.63 10.13
CA GLY A 26 5.92 -11.38 10.94
C GLY A 26 5.76 -11.11 12.43
N ILE A 27 6.03 -9.88 12.85
CA ILE A 27 6.08 -9.51 14.28
C ILE A 27 4.68 -9.51 14.89
N ALA A 28 3.69 -8.86 14.28
CA ALA A 28 2.32 -8.85 14.79
C ALA A 28 1.54 -10.16 14.52
N GLN A 29 2.11 -11.08 13.72
CA GLN A 29 1.51 -12.38 13.40
C GLN A 29 0.10 -12.28 12.78
N LEU A 30 -0.15 -11.23 12.00
CA LEU A 30 -1.43 -11.01 11.31
C LEU A 30 -1.49 -11.65 9.91
N PHE A 31 -0.56 -12.57 9.62
CA PHE A 31 -0.57 -13.39 8.42
C PHE A 31 -0.52 -14.88 8.79
N PRO A 32 -1.52 -15.68 8.38
CA PRO A 32 -2.69 -15.30 7.59
C PRO A 32 -3.65 -14.35 8.34
N PRO A 33 -4.52 -13.59 7.64
CA PRO A 33 -5.50 -12.71 8.27
C PRO A 33 -6.41 -13.45 9.25
N LEU A 34 -6.78 -12.75 10.33
CA LEU A 34 -7.81 -13.25 11.26
C LEU A 34 -9.14 -13.42 10.53
N SER A 35 -9.83 -14.52 10.80
CA SER A 35 -11.05 -14.88 10.08
C SER A 35 -12.24 -13.99 10.50
N PRO A 36 -13.07 -13.50 9.57
CA PRO A 36 -14.30 -12.78 9.90
C PRO A 36 -15.34 -13.64 10.62
N VAL A 37 -15.27 -14.97 10.46
CA VAL A 37 -16.18 -15.91 11.14
C VAL A 37 -15.64 -16.41 12.48
N SER A 38 -14.45 -15.97 12.90
CA SER A 38 -13.95 -16.27 14.24
C SER A 38 -14.87 -15.65 15.30
N SER A 39 -15.09 -16.40 16.36
CA SER A 39 -15.84 -15.92 17.52
C SER A 39 -15.13 -14.75 18.19
N ALA A 40 -15.89 -13.92 18.89
CA ALA A 40 -15.33 -12.79 19.62
C ALA A 40 -14.26 -13.25 20.64
N ASP A 41 -14.48 -14.39 21.30
CA ASP A 41 -13.55 -14.95 22.28
C ASP A 41 -12.22 -15.39 21.65
N GLU A 42 -12.25 -16.00 20.45
CA GLU A 42 -11.04 -16.36 19.71
C GLU A 42 -10.22 -15.13 19.32
N ILE A 43 -10.88 -14.07 18.86
CA ILE A 43 -10.21 -12.81 18.55
C ILE A 43 -9.62 -12.18 19.81
N ALA A 44 -10.36 -12.15 20.92
CA ALA A 44 -9.87 -11.61 22.20
C ALA A 44 -8.68 -12.42 22.76
N ALA A 45 -8.71 -13.74 22.63
CA ALA A 45 -7.60 -14.62 23.00
C ALA A 45 -6.34 -14.28 22.20
N PHE A 46 -6.45 -14.11 20.88
CA PHE A 46 -5.31 -13.71 20.04
C PHE A 46 -4.62 -12.44 20.55
N PHE A 47 -5.39 -11.37 20.82
CA PHE A 47 -4.83 -10.10 21.31
C PHE A 47 -4.25 -10.21 22.71
N THR A 48 -4.76 -11.11 23.55
CA THR A 48 -4.23 -11.36 24.90
C THR A 48 -2.90 -12.12 24.84
N ASP A 49 -2.86 -13.20 24.07
CA ASP A 49 -1.69 -14.08 23.94
C ASP A 49 -0.53 -13.41 23.21
N HIS A 50 -0.83 -12.60 22.19
CA HIS A 50 0.16 -11.96 21.32
C HIS A 50 0.36 -10.48 21.63
N LYS A 51 -0.11 -9.98 22.78
CA LYS A 51 -0.19 -8.54 23.08
C LYS A 51 1.09 -7.74 22.80
N LEU A 52 2.25 -8.25 23.22
CA LEU A 52 3.53 -7.55 23.03
C LEU A 52 3.94 -7.57 21.55
N TRP A 53 3.78 -8.71 20.90
CA TRP A 53 4.08 -8.91 19.48
C TRP A 53 3.24 -8.02 18.60
N VAL A 54 1.92 -7.95 18.83
CA VAL A 54 1.02 -7.04 18.13
C VAL A 54 1.41 -5.58 18.36
N ARG A 55 1.74 -5.17 19.60
CA ARG A 55 2.18 -3.79 19.88
C ARG A 55 3.48 -3.40 19.17
N PHE A 56 4.48 -4.28 19.19
CA PHE A 56 5.74 -4.06 18.49
C PHE A 56 5.52 -4.01 16.98
N GLY A 57 4.72 -4.93 16.43
CA GLY A 57 4.40 -4.95 15.02
C GLY A 57 3.60 -3.74 14.56
N VAL A 58 2.60 -3.29 15.33
CA VAL A 58 1.84 -2.06 15.07
C VAL A 58 2.76 -0.85 15.10
N SER A 59 3.65 -0.74 16.09
CA SER A 59 4.60 0.38 16.20
C SER A 59 5.59 0.41 15.04
N GLY A 60 6.11 -0.76 14.63
CA GLY A 60 6.96 -0.90 13.44
C GLY A 60 6.22 -0.56 12.14
N ALA A 61 4.96 -1.00 12.00
CA ALA A 61 4.10 -0.71 10.86
C ALA A 61 3.80 0.79 10.73
N LEU A 62 3.46 1.45 11.85
CA LEU A 62 3.22 2.91 11.89
C LEU A 62 4.46 3.70 11.43
N LEU A 63 5.64 3.37 11.95
CA LEU A 63 6.88 4.05 11.59
C LEU A 63 7.27 3.80 10.13
N SER A 64 7.17 2.55 9.67
CA SER A 64 7.52 2.19 8.30
C SER A 64 6.56 2.78 7.27
N ALA A 65 5.26 2.89 7.56
CA ALA A 65 4.27 3.48 6.67
C ALA A 65 4.63 4.92 6.23
N ALA A 66 5.28 5.70 7.10
CA ALA A 66 5.73 7.05 6.76
C ALA A 66 6.76 7.09 5.60
N LEU A 67 7.52 6.00 5.40
CA LEU A 67 8.47 5.88 4.29
C LEU A 67 7.77 5.78 2.92
N ALA A 68 6.46 5.56 2.88
CA ALA A 68 5.68 5.63 1.64
C ALA A 68 5.63 7.07 1.07
N LEU A 69 5.75 8.10 1.91
CA LEU A 69 5.67 9.50 1.47
C LEU A 69 6.71 9.87 0.39
N PRO A 70 8.02 9.68 0.60
CA PRO A 70 9.02 9.99 -0.43
C PRO A 70 8.91 9.10 -1.68
N PHE A 71 8.40 7.86 -1.54
CA PHE A 71 8.11 6.99 -2.68
C PHE A 71 6.99 7.55 -3.57
N LEU A 72 5.86 7.91 -2.96
CA LEU A 72 4.72 8.49 -3.66
C LEU A 72 5.06 9.86 -4.26
N ALA A 73 5.83 10.68 -3.55
CA ALA A 73 6.34 11.94 -4.09
C ALA A 73 7.19 11.72 -5.35
N THR A 74 8.05 10.70 -5.35
CA THR A 74 8.84 10.33 -6.53
C THR A 74 7.94 9.93 -7.70
N ILE A 75 6.89 9.15 -7.46
CA ILE A 75 5.91 8.79 -8.48
C ILE A 75 5.26 10.04 -9.09
N VAL A 76 4.80 10.98 -8.25
CA VAL A 76 4.22 12.26 -8.72
C VAL A 76 5.19 13.03 -9.60
N LEU A 77 6.47 13.11 -9.20
CA LEU A 77 7.51 13.79 -9.99
C LEU A 77 7.81 13.09 -11.32
N ARG A 78 7.76 11.76 -11.36
CA ARG A 78 7.89 11.01 -12.63
C ARG A 78 6.67 11.26 -13.53
N ILE A 79 5.45 11.23 -12.99
CA ILE A 79 4.25 11.58 -13.77
C ILE A 79 4.33 13.00 -14.31
N ARG A 80 4.75 13.97 -13.49
CA ARG A 80 4.98 15.35 -13.91
C ARG A 80 5.94 15.43 -15.10
N ARG A 81 7.02 14.64 -15.10
CA ARG A 81 7.96 14.58 -16.22
C ARG A 81 7.28 14.07 -17.50
N ALA A 82 6.50 13.00 -17.40
CA ALA A 82 5.73 12.47 -18.53
C ALA A 82 4.66 13.48 -19.04
N GLU A 83 4.04 14.25 -18.14
CA GLU A 83 3.09 15.31 -18.48
C GLU A 83 3.75 16.61 -18.97
N GLY A 84 5.06 16.78 -18.78
CA GLY A 84 5.80 18.03 -19.03
C GLY A 84 5.52 19.18 -18.04
N ARG A 85 4.50 19.06 -17.19
CA ARG A 85 4.11 20.04 -16.15
C ARG A 85 3.35 19.36 -15.01
N PHE A 86 3.02 20.12 -13.96
CA PHE A 86 2.01 19.68 -13.01
C PHE A 86 0.63 19.78 -13.67
N GLY A 87 0.19 18.66 -14.25
CA GLY A 87 -1.08 18.49 -14.94
C GLY A 87 -2.09 17.68 -14.14
N MET A 88 -3.12 17.19 -14.82
CA MET A 88 -4.22 16.45 -14.18
C MET A 88 -3.72 15.15 -13.56
N LEU A 89 -2.86 14.40 -14.24
CA LEU A 89 -2.38 13.09 -13.77
C LEU A 89 -1.49 13.24 -12.53
N SER A 90 -0.53 14.18 -12.56
CA SER A 90 0.34 14.41 -11.40
C SER A 90 -0.43 14.94 -10.19
N MET A 91 -1.42 15.81 -10.39
CA MET A 91 -2.30 16.29 -9.31
C MET A 91 -3.22 15.20 -8.76
N THR A 92 -3.85 14.38 -9.63
CA THR A 92 -4.66 13.23 -9.21
C THR A 92 -3.80 12.25 -8.40
N GLN A 93 -2.59 11.94 -8.86
CA GLN A 93 -1.67 11.06 -8.14
C GLN A 93 -1.30 11.64 -6.76
N LEU A 94 -1.05 12.94 -6.66
CA LEU A 94 -0.72 13.60 -5.39
C LEU A 94 -1.89 13.52 -4.39
N MET A 95 -3.11 13.79 -4.84
CA MET A 95 -4.30 13.68 -3.99
C MET A 95 -4.52 12.23 -3.54
N ALA A 96 -4.37 11.26 -4.45
CA ALA A 96 -4.51 9.86 -4.11
C ALA A 96 -3.40 9.36 -3.16
N ALA A 97 -2.16 9.81 -3.34
CA ALA A 97 -1.05 9.55 -2.42
C ALA A 97 -1.32 10.09 -1.00
N THR A 98 -1.96 11.26 -0.90
CA THR A 98 -2.34 11.89 0.37
C THR A 98 -3.38 11.07 1.13
N VAL A 99 -4.23 10.34 0.42
CA VAL A 99 -5.21 9.40 1.01
C VAL A 99 -4.58 8.04 1.35
N PHE A 100 -3.61 7.59 0.55
CA PHE A 100 -2.99 6.27 0.69
C PHE A 100 -2.19 6.10 2.00
N VAL A 101 -1.38 7.07 2.41
CA VAL A 101 -0.55 6.93 3.61
C VAL A 101 -1.39 6.85 4.89
N PRO A 102 -2.40 7.73 5.11
CA PRO A 102 -3.36 7.56 6.20
C PRO A 102 -4.06 6.20 6.20
N ALA A 103 -4.33 5.62 5.03
CA ALA A 103 -4.93 4.30 4.94
C ALA A 103 -4.05 3.16 5.48
N LEU A 104 -2.72 3.35 5.50
CA LEU A 104 -1.79 2.38 6.11
C LEU A 104 -1.57 2.62 7.61
N ILE A 105 -1.77 3.86 8.06
CA ILE A 105 -1.51 4.31 9.43
C ILE A 105 -2.75 4.17 10.31
N PHE A 106 -3.91 4.64 9.85
CA PHE A 106 -5.12 4.73 10.67
C PHE A 106 -5.69 3.38 11.10
N PRO A 107 -5.76 2.35 10.23
CA PRO A 107 -6.18 1.02 10.68
C PRO A 107 -5.29 0.49 11.81
N GLN A 108 -3.98 0.74 11.75
CA GLN A 108 -3.04 0.24 12.77
C GLN A 108 -3.33 0.78 14.18
N PHE A 109 -3.96 1.96 14.29
CA PHE A 109 -4.42 2.45 15.60
C PHE A 109 -5.54 1.58 16.18
N PHE A 110 -6.44 1.01 15.37
CA PHE A 110 -7.49 0.12 15.88
C PHE A 110 -6.90 -1.18 16.45
N LEU A 111 -5.92 -1.78 15.76
CA LEU A 111 -5.15 -2.91 16.31
C LEU A 111 -4.38 -2.53 17.57
N GLY A 112 -3.73 -1.36 17.56
CA GLY A 112 -3.00 -0.85 18.71
C GLY A 112 -3.91 -0.68 19.92
N VAL A 113 -5.11 -0.13 19.73
CA VAL A 113 -6.12 0.03 20.77
C VAL A 113 -6.60 -1.33 21.27
N ALA A 114 -6.92 -2.28 20.37
CA ALA A 114 -7.30 -3.64 20.73
C ALA A 114 -6.23 -4.32 21.60
N ALA A 115 -4.96 -4.19 21.22
CA ALA A 115 -3.82 -4.77 21.92
C ALA A 115 -3.35 -4.00 23.17
N TYR A 116 -3.80 -2.76 23.42
CA TYR A 116 -3.25 -1.90 24.49
C TYR A 116 -3.64 -2.34 25.91
N ARG A 117 -4.84 -2.89 26.10
CA ARG A 117 -5.34 -3.45 27.37
C ARG A 117 -6.33 -4.59 27.09
N PRO A 118 -5.89 -5.66 26.41
CA PRO A 118 -6.78 -6.70 25.90
C PRO A 118 -7.50 -7.42 27.05
N GLU A 119 -6.87 -7.58 28.21
CA GLU A 119 -7.43 -8.29 29.36
C GLU A 119 -8.56 -7.52 30.08
N GLN A 120 -8.66 -6.21 29.86
CA GLN A 120 -9.66 -5.34 30.50
C GLN A 120 -10.84 -5.02 29.59
N ARG A 121 -10.90 -5.63 28.41
CA ARG A 121 -11.87 -5.32 27.36
C ARG A 121 -12.77 -6.51 27.08
N SER A 122 -14.04 -6.26 26.77
CA SER A 122 -14.94 -7.33 26.34
C SER A 122 -14.52 -7.90 24.99
N ALA A 123 -14.88 -9.16 24.75
CA ALA A 123 -14.56 -9.87 23.53
C ALA A 123 -15.18 -9.17 22.30
N GLU A 124 -16.44 -8.73 22.41
CA GLU A 124 -17.20 -8.07 21.34
C GLU A 124 -16.59 -6.72 20.96
N LEU A 125 -16.12 -5.94 21.93
CA LEU A 125 -15.46 -4.68 21.63
C LEU A 125 -14.11 -4.90 20.93
N THR A 126 -13.39 -5.96 21.31
CA THR A 126 -12.13 -6.33 20.64
C THR A 126 -12.39 -6.81 19.21
N GLN A 127 -13.45 -7.60 18.99
CA GLN A 127 -13.89 -8.01 17.66
C GLN A 127 -14.27 -6.81 16.80
N ALA A 128 -15.09 -5.88 17.30
CA ALA A 128 -15.46 -4.68 16.55
C ALA A 128 -14.23 -3.84 16.14
N LEU A 129 -13.21 -3.70 17.01
CA LEU A 129 -11.96 -3.01 16.67
C LEU A 129 -11.15 -3.75 15.60
N ASN A 130 -11.10 -5.09 15.67
CA ASN A 130 -10.49 -5.94 14.66
C ASN A 130 -11.19 -5.79 13.30
N ASP A 131 -12.51 -5.76 13.28
CA ASP A 131 -13.30 -5.67 12.06
C ASP A 131 -13.10 -4.31 11.39
N VAL A 132 -13.10 -3.22 12.17
CA VAL A 132 -12.77 -1.89 11.65
C VAL A 132 -11.35 -1.86 11.09
N PHE A 133 -10.38 -2.53 11.73
CA PHE A 133 -9.04 -2.65 11.18
C PHE A 133 -9.06 -3.32 9.79
N TRP A 134 -9.60 -4.53 9.68
CA TRP A 134 -9.54 -5.30 8.42
C TRP A 134 -10.34 -4.66 7.30
N LEU A 135 -11.56 -4.18 7.60
CA LEU A 135 -12.40 -3.53 6.61
C LEU A 135 -11.80 -2.22 6.11
N TRP A 136 -11.16 -1.42 6.96
CA TRP A 136 -10.46 -0.22 6.52
C TRP A 136 -9.20 -0.58 5.73
N PHE A 137 -8.38 -1.47 6.27
CA PHE A 137 -7.10 -1.86 5.66
C PHE A 137 -7.29 -2.38 4.23
N ILE A 138 -8.34 -3.16 3.97
CA ILE A 138 -8.65 -3.66 2.64
C ILE A 138 -9.51 -2.69 1.82
N GLY A 139 -10.44 -1.98 2.47
CA GLY A 139 -11.46 -1.16 1.80
C GLY A 139 -10.94 0.08 1.05
N ILE A 140 -9.66 0.44 1.18
CA ILE A 140 -9.03 1.58 0.46
C ILE A 140 -8.80 1.33 -1.05
N VAL A 141 -9.37 0.26 -1.60
CA VAL A 141 -9.20 -0.18 -3.00
C VAL A 141 -9.45 0.93 -4.01
N GLY A 142 -10.46 1.79 -3.80
CA GLY A 142 -10.78 2.88 -4.74
C GLY A 142 -9.58 3.80 -5.02
N THR A 143 -8.83 4.17 -3.97
CA THR A 143 -7.63 5.00 -4.11
C THR A 143 -6.51 4.27 -4.86
N ILE A 144 -6.35 2.97 -4.64
CA ILE A 144 -5.36 2.14 -5.36
C ILE A 144 -5.71 2.06 -6.84
N ILE A 145 -6.97 1.83 -7.18
CA ILE A 145 -7.45 1.79 -8.57
C ILE A 145 -7.14 3.11 -9.27
N VAL A 146 -7.50 4.24 -8.65
CA VAL A 146 -7.25 5.56 -9.24
C VAL A 146 -5.75 5.79 -9.49
N GLN A 147 -4.88 5.51 -8.51
CA GLN A 147 -3.43 5.67 -8.69
C GLN A 147 -2.89 4.83 -9.85
N ASN A 148 -3.31 3.58 -9.95
CA ASN A 148 -2.86 2.68 -11.01
C ASN A 148 -3.40 3.10 -12.38
N VAL A 149 -4.67 3.48 -12.49
CA VAL A 149 -5.22 4.01 -13.74
C VAL A 149 -4.49 5.29 -14.16
N THR A 150 -4.19 6.20 -13.23
CA THR A 150 -3.41 7.41 -13.50
C THR A 150 -2.01 7.08 -14.01
N LEU A 151 -1.32 6.11 -13.40
CA LEU A 151 -0.01 5.65 -13.88
C LEU A 151 -0.07 4.95 -15.24
N ALA A 152 -1.13 4.19 -15.49
CA ALA A 152 -1.35 3.55 -16.79
C ALA A 152 -1.50 4.59 -17.90
N ILE A 153 -2.35 5.60 -17.67
CA ILE A 153 -2.52 6.72 -18.61
C ILE A 153 -1.19 7.43 -18.80
N ALA A 154 -0.48 7.79 -17.71
CA ALA A 154 0.82 8.45 -17.78
C ALA A 154 1.82 7.66 -18.63
N ALA A 155 1.86 6.33 -18.50
CA ALA A 155 2.76 5.47 -19.27
C ALA A 155 2.39 5.37 -20.77
N PHE A 156 1.12 5.57 -21.13
CA PHE A 156 0.70 5.53 -22.54
C PHE A 156 0.81 6.89 -23.23
N VAL A 157 0.67 7.99 -22.50
CA VAL A 157 0.79 9.36 -23.05
C VAL A 157 2.23 9.89 -23.03
N ASP A 158 3.15 9.20 -22.36
CA ASP A 158 4.55 9.60 -22.27
C ASP A 158 5.24 9.63 -23.64
N GLN A 159 5.60 10.83 -24.08
CA GLN A 159 6.32 11.10 -25.32
C GLN A 159 7.78 11.53 -25.07
N GLY A 160 8.28 11.38 -23.84
CA GLY A 160 9.64 11.76 -23.50
C GLY A 160 10.69 10.93 -24.23
N ASP A 161 11.84 11.56 -24.53
CA ASP A 161 13.03 10.89 -25.03
C ASP A 161 14.22 11.14 -24.08
N PRO A 162 14.68 10.14 -23.32
CA PRO A 162 14.13 8.80 -23.18
C PRO A 162 12.79 8.78 -22.40
N PRO A 163 11.90 7.80 -22.65
CA PRO A 163 10.59 7.73 -22.00
C PRO A 163 10.74 7.54 -20.49
N THR A 164 9.91 8.25 -19.74
CA THR A 164 9.84 8.15 -18.28
C THR A 164 9.31 6.80 -17.85
N PHE A 165 8.26 6.31 -18.50
CA PHE A 165 7.58 5.06 -18.23
C PHE A 165 7.51 4.19 -19.49
N PRO A 166 7.91 2.91 -19.43
CA PRO A 166 7.75 1.99 -20.56
C PRO A 166 6.29 1.53 -20.70
N ARG A 167 5.85 1.20 -21.93
CA ARG A 167 4.46 0.77 -22.19
C ARG A 167 4.01 -0.47 -21.39
N TRP A 168 4.91 -1.42 -21.15
CA TRP A 168 4.59 -2.61 -20.32
C TRP A 168 4.16 -2.23 -18.90
N TYR A 169 4.70 -1.13 -18.36
CA TYR A 169 4.34 -0.63 -17.04
C TYR A 169 2.91 -0.10 -17.03
N GLY A 170 2.45 0.48 -18.15
CA GLY A 170 1.05 0.86 -18.30
C GLY A 170 0.10 -0.33 -18.21
N TYR A 171 0.41 -1.43 -18.92
CA TYR A 171 -0.38 -2.67 -18.84
C TYR A 171 -0.34 -3.29 -17.43
N LEU A 172 0.82 -3.29 -16.76
CA LEU A 172 0.94 -3.76 -15.38
C LEU A 172 -0.02 -2.99 -14.46
N ASN A 173 -0.06 -1.65 -14.55
CA ASN A 173 -0.94 -0.86 -13.71
C ASN A 173 -2.44 -1.12 -14.00
N LEU A 174 -2.83 -1.37 -15.25
CA LEU A 174 -4.19 -1.80 -15.56
C LEU A 174 -4.53 -3.15 -14.92
N TRP A 175 -3.60 -4.11 -14.96
CA TRP A 175 -3.77 -5.39 -14.26
C TRP A 175 -3.91 -5.20 -12.76
N VAL A 176 -3.10 -4.33 -12.15
CA VAL A 176 -3.18 -4.02 -10.72
C VAL A 176 -4.54 -3.44 -10.36
N ALA A 177 -5.05 -2.50 -11.15
CA ALA A 177 -6.36 -1.91 -10.94
C ALA A 177 -7.48 -2.95 -11.02
N ILE A 178 -7.48 -3.81 -12.05
CA ILE A 178 -8.50 -4.86 -12.25
C ILE A 178 -8.46 -5.89 -11.13
N LEU A 179 -7.27 -6.38 -10.77
CA LEU A 179 -7.11 -7.40 -9.74
C LEU A 179 -7.41 -6.89 -8.33
N SER A 180 -7.43 -5.58 -8.13
CA SER A 180 -7.82 -4.97 -6.86
C SER A 180 -9.33 -4.79 -6.70
N LEU A 181 -10.11 -4.78 -7.80
CA LEU A 181 -11.58 -4.56 -7.79
C LEU A 181 -12.36 -5.38 -6.75
N PRO A 182 -12.04 -6.67 -6.50
CA PRO A 182 -12.81 -7.46 -5.54
C PRO A 182 -12.81 -6.86 -4.13
N GLY A 183 -11.78 -6.11 -3.72
CA GLY A 183 -11.78 -5.47 -2.41
C GLY A 183 -12.82 -4.35 -2.25
N CYS A 184 -13.41 -3.84 -3.34
CA CYS A 184 -14.52 -2.87 -3.27
C CYS A 184 -15.77 -3.45 -2.60
N VAL A 185 -15.93 -4.77 -2.60
CA VAL A 185 -17.09 -5.45 -1.99
C VAL A 185 -16.75 -6.17 -0.70
N VAL A 186 -15.58 -5.90 -0.10
CA VAL A 186 -15.13 -6.59 1.13
C VAL A 186 -16.11 -6.42 2.31
N VAL A 187 -16.83 -5.29 2.35
CA VAL A 187 -17.85 -5.00 3.37
C VAL A 187 -19.15 -5.82 3.21
N VAL A 188 -19.32 -6.50 2.08
CA VAL A 188 -20.55 -7.24 1.75
C VAL A 188 -20.46 -8.70 2.21
N PHE A 189 -19.25 -9.26 2.28
CA PHE A 189 -19.02 -10.69 2.51
C PHE A 189 -18.34 -10.94 3.86
N ASN A 190 -19.00 -11.74 4.71
CA ASN A 190 -18.45 -12.18 5.99
C ASN A 190 -17.73 -13.53 5.92
N ASP A 191 -17.84 -14.25 4.80
CA ASP A 191 -17.13 -15.51 4.58
C ASP A 191 -16.92 -15.75 3.07
N GLY A 192 -16.02 -16.69 2.74
CA GLY A 192 -15.74 -17.11 1.38
C GLY A 192 -14.64 -16.28 0.70
N PRO A 193 -14.46 -16.46 -0.62
CA PRO A 193 -13.27 -15.97 -1.32
C PRO A 193 -13.22 -14.43 -1.48
N LEU A 194 -14.32 -13.74 -1.19
CA LEU A 194 -14.47 -12.27 -1.24
C LEU A 194 -14.48 -11.60 0.15
N ALA A 195 -14.50 -12.38 1.24
CA ALA A 195 -14.34 -11.83 2.59
C ALA A 195 -12.90 -11.31 2.78
N TRP A 196 -12.64 -10.51 3.82
CA TRP A 196 -11.33 -9.86 4.00
C TRP A 196 -10.16 -10.83 4.17
N ASN A 197 -10.38 -12.08 4.55
CA ASN A 197 -9.36 -13.12 4.62
C ASN A 197 -9.32 -14.02 3.36
N GLY A 198 -10.13 -13.70 2.35
CA GLY A 198 -10.30 -14.49 1.13
C GLY A 198 -9.25 -14.22 0.05
N VAL A 199 -9.17 -15.13 -0.94
CA VAL A 199 -8.20 -15.09 -2.04
C VAL A 199 -8.29 -13.80 -2.87
N PHE A 200 -9.51 -13.32 -3.14
CA PHE A 200 -9.71 -12.15 -4.00
C PHE A 200 -9.58 -10.81 -3.26
N ALA A 201 -9.85 -10.77 -1.96
CA ALA A 201 -9.78 -9.53 -1.18
C ALA A 201 -8.40 -9.30 -0.55
N PHE A 202 -7.67 -10.36 -0.16
CA PHE A 202 -6.40 -10.23 0.53
C PHE A 202 -5.20 -10.72 -0.30
N TYR A 203 -5.22 -11.98 -0.71
CA TYR A 203 -4.01 -12.62 -1.27
C TYR A 203 -3.66 -12.08 -2.66
N ILE A 204 -4.63 -11.97 -3.57
CA ILE A 204 -4.40 -11.44 -4.92
C ILE A 204 -3.99 -9.95 -4.86
N PRO A 205 -4.73 -9.04 -4.20
CA PRO A 205 -4.33 -7.64 -4.10
C PRO A 205 -2.99 -7.47 -3.37
N GLY A 206 -2.73 -8.25 -2.33
CA GLY A 206 -1.46 -8.23 -1.60
C GLY A 206 -0.26 -8.62 -2.48
N LEU A 207 -0.36 -9.73 -3.22
CA LEU A 207 0.69 -10.16 -4.14
C LEU A 207 0.93 -9.13 -5.24
N VAL A 208 -0.15 -8.62 -5.82
CA VAL A 208 -0.10 -7.64 -6.91
C VAL A 208 0.49 -6.31 -6.43
N LEU A 209 0.17 -5.87 -5.21
CA LEU A 209 0.79 -4.69 -4.57
C LEU A 209 2.31 -4.86 -4.43
N VAL A 210 2.77 -6.03 -3.99
CA VAL A 210 4.20 -6.33 -3.85
C VAL A 210 4.89 -6.29 -5.22
N ILE A 211 4.33 -6.98 -6.22
CA ILE A 211 4.85 -6.97 -7.60
C ILE A 211 4.90 -5.53 -8.14
N TRP A 212 3.84 -4.75 -7.93
CA TRP A 212 3.76 -3.36 -8.35
C TRP A 212 4.84 -2.51 -7.68
N LEU A 213 5.02 -2.60 -6.35
CA LEU A 213 6.02 -1.81 -5.62
C LEU A 213 7.44 -2.02 -6.14
N PHE A 214 7.85 -3.27 -6.34
CA PHE A 214 9.17 -3.60 -6.87
C PHE A 214 9.31 -3.16 -8.34
N SER A 215 8.30 -3.39 -9.16
CA SER A 215 8.28 -2.98 -10.57
C SER A 215 8.36 -1.47 -10.73
N THR A 216 7.56 -0.72 -9.95
CA THR A 216 7.54 0.74 -9.91
C THR A 216 8.88 1.29 -9.44
N THR A 217 9.48 0.70 -8.40
CA THR A 217 10.84 1.05 -7.96
C THR A 217 11.85 0.90 -9.11
N ALA A 218 11.86 -0.25 -9.78
CA ALA A 218 12.78 -0.51 -10.89
C ALA A 218 12.57 0.45 -12.07
N VAL A 219 11.31 0.73 -12.42
CA VAL A 219 10.94 1.68 -13.49
C VAL A 219 11.40 3.09 -13.14
N MET A 220 11.15 3.58 -11.92
CA MET A 220 11.60 4.90 -11.48
C MET A 220 13.12 4.99 -11.49
N LEU A 221 13.84 3.99 -10.98
CA LEU A 221 15.32 3.98 -10.98
C LEU A 221 15.89 4.01 -12.39
N LYS A 222 15.33 3.23 -13.33
CA LYS A 222 15.72 3.24 -14.74
C LYS A 222 15.48 4.61 -15.36
N SER A 223 14.30 5.18 -15.11
CA SER A 223 13.88 6.50 -15.58
C SER A 223 14.82 7.62 -15.10
N ILE A 224 15.15 7.62 -13.80
CA ILE A 224 16.07 8.58 -13.17
C ILE A 224 17.48 8.45 -13.76
N LYS A 225 17.96 7.21 -13.96
CA LYS A 225 19.28 6.96 -14.57
C LYS A 225 19.35 7.48 -16.00
N ALA A 226 18.30 7.25 -16.79
CA ALA A 226 18.24 7.69 -18.18
C ALA A 226 18.24 9.23 -18.30
N GLU A 227 17.48 9.90 -17.42
CA GLU A 227 17.47 11.36 -17.34
C GLU A 227 18.82 11.94 -16.88
N GLN A 228 19.48 11.29 -15.90
CA GLN A 228 20.81 11.71 -15.48
C GLN A 228 21.83 11.62 -16.62
N ALA A 229 21.76 10.59 -17.46
CA ALA A 229 22.65 10.43 -18.61
C ALA A 229 22.38 11.50 -19.68
N ALA A 230 21.12 11.84 -19.94
CA ALA A 230 20.75 12.88 -20.91
C ALA A 230 21.19 14.30 -20.48
N LEU A 231 21.38 14.53 -19.17
CA LEU A 231 21.83 15.82 -18.62
C LEU A 231 23.35 15.90 -18.41
N ALA A 232 24.09 14.80 -18.57
CA ALA A 232 25.54 14.82 -18.42
C ALA A 232 26.19 15.53 -19.63
N PRO A 233 27.14 16.46 -19.41
CA PRO A 233 27.90 17.06 -20.50
C PRO A 233 28.71 15.97 -21.23
N ALA A 234 28.75 16.08 -22.56
CA ALA A 234 29.51 15.18 -23.45
C ALA A 234 31.03 15.25 -23.20
#